data_AF-A0A937SRD5-F1
#
_entry.id   AF-A0A937SRD5-F1
#
_cell.length_a   1.000
_cell.length_b   1.000
_cell.length_c   1.000
_cell.angle_alpha   90.00
_cell.angle_beta   90.00
_cell.angle_gamma   90.00
#
_symmetry.space_group_name_H-M   'P 1'
#
loop_
_entity.id
_entity.type
_entity.pdbx_description
1 polymer ?
#
loop_
_entity_poly.entity_id
_entity_poly.type
_entity_poly.pdbx_seq_one_letter_code
_entity_poly.pdbx_strand_id
1 'polypeptide(L)'
;MARNKIALVGAGNIGGTLAHLVGLKELGDVVMFDIVKGIPQGKSLDIAESSPIEGFDSNLKGANSYAAIKGADVVIVTAGVARKPGMSRDDLLGINTAVMEAVGEGIRQNCPKAFVICITNPLDAMVWVLQKASRLPVNKVVGMAGVLDAARFRYFLADAMKVSVEDVTAFVLGGHGDTMVPSVRYSTVAGIPLPDLVKMKWLTQKKLDEIVQRTRDGGAEIVGLLKTGSAFYAPASAAVQMAESYLKDKKRVLPCAAYLKGEYGVKDMYVGVPTVIGARGVERIVEIKLDAGERTQFRKSVSAVKGLIRAIEKIKAAAKKKAAPAKRRAPARKKAPAKRKAPARKKAPAKRTAPAKKKAPARTKAPAKRKARR
;
A
#
# COMPACT_ATOMS: atom_id res chain seq x y z
N MET A 1 -5.66 -0.49 -31.38
CA MET A 1 -5.79 0.35 -30.17
C MET A 1 -4.44 0.44 -29.48
N ALA A 2 -4.23 1.36 -28.54
CA ALA A 2 -3.04 1.31 -27.69
C ALA A 2 -3.07 0.07 -26.79
N ARG A 3 -1.91 -0.48 -26.43
CA ARG A 3 -1.79 -1.53 -25.40
C ARG A 3 -2.17 -0.95 -24.03
N ASN A 4 -2.77 -1.75 -23.15
CA ASN A 4 -2.92 -1.38 -21.75
C ASN A 4 -1.54 -1.21 -21.11
N LYS A 5 -1.44 -0.44 -20.02
CA LYS A 5 -0.20 -0.25 -19.28
C LYS A 5 -0.35 -0.66 -17.81
N ILE A 6 0.44 -1.65 -17.39
CA ILE A 6 0.46 -2.18 -16.03
C ILE A 6 1.72 -1.67 -15.31
N ALA A 7 1.53 -0.91 -14.24
CA ALA A 7 2.61 -0.48 -13.36
C ALA A 7 2.75 -1.42 -12.16
N LEU A 8 3.97 -1.90 -11.91
CA LEU A 8 4.29 -2.81 -10.82
C LEU A 8 5.22 -2.08 -9.84
N VAL A 9 4.67 -1.69 -8.69
CA VAL A 9 5.38 -0.89 -7.68
C VAL A 9 5.97 -1.85 -6.64
N GLY A 10 7.30 -2.00 -6.70
CA GLY A 10 8.10 -3.02 -6.02
C GLY A 10 8.50 -4.15 -6.99
N ALA A 11 9.81 -4.37 -7.16
CA ALA A 11 10.40 -5.35 -8.09
C ALA A 11 10.96 -6.59 -7.36
N GLY A 12 10.39 -6.94 -6.20
CA GLY A 12 10.70 -8.16 -5.44
C GLY A 12 10.26 -9.45 -6.15
N ASN A 13 10.12 -10.56 -5.41
CA ASN A 13 9.73 -11.84 -6.00
C ASN A 13 8.32 -11.78 -6.61
N ILE A 14 7.35 -11.17 -5.89
CA ILE A 14 5.99 -10.95 -6.41
C ILE A 14 6.04 -10.02 -7.63
N GLY A 15 6.81 -8.92 -7.58
CA GLY A 15 6.93 -7.95 -8.69
C GLY A 15 7.45 -8.57 -9.99
N GLY A 16 8.53 -9.35 -9.93
CA GLY A 16 9.04 -10.06 -11.11
C GLY A 16 8.05 -11.13 -11.64
N THR A 17 7.41 -11.87 -10.72
CA THR A 17 6.40 -12.87 -11.11
C THR A 17 5.17 -12.22 -11.76
N LEU A 18 4.76 -11.03 -11.27
CA LEU A 18 3.69 -10.22 -11.86
C LEU A 18 4.05 -9.77 -13.28
N ALA A 19 5.28 -9.30 -13.51
CA ALA A 19 5.75 -8.89 -14.84
C ALA A 19 5.70 -10.06 -15.83
N HIS A 20 6.23 -11.22 -15.42
CA HIS A 20 6.25 -12.43 -16.25
C HIS A 20 4.84 -12.92 -16.59
N LEU A 21 3.95 -13.03 -15.57
CA LEU A 21 2.55 -13.44 -15.77
C LEU A 21 1.69 -12.41 -16.54
N VAL A 22 2.12 -11.16 -16.67
CA VAL A 22 1.47 -10.14 -17.51
C VAL A 22 1.91 -10.30 -18.98
N GLY A 23 3.19 -10.61 -19.23
CA GLY A 23 3.72 -10.96 -20.55
C GLY A 23 3.07 -12.23 -21.10
N LEU A 24 3.18 -13.35 -20.37
CA LEU A 24 2.58 -14.66 -20.70
C LEU A 24 1.04 -14.70 -20.81
N LYS A 25 0.36 -13.56 -20.63
CA LYS A 25 -1.10 -13.42 -20.77
C LYS A 25 -1.51 -12.23 -21.62
N GLU A 26 -0.53 -11.59 -22.27
CA GLU A 26 -0.69 -10.45 -23.19
C GLU A 26 -1.59 -9.34 -22.64
N LEU A 27 -1.47 -9.05 -21.34
CA LEU A 27 -2.38 -8.10 -20.70
C LEU A 27 -2.04 -6.64 -21.01
N GLY A 28 -0.80 -6.36 -21.42
CA GLY A 28 -0.32 -5.04 -21.81
C GLY A 28 1.19 -4.86 -21.58
N ASP A 29 1.65 -3.62 -21.75
CA ASP A 29 3.01 -3.19 -21.48
C ASP A 29 3.27 -3.05 -19.97
N VAL A 30 4.50 -3.31 -19.51
CA VAL A 30 4.86 -3.39 -18.08
C VAL A 30 5.88 -2.33 -17.69
N VAL A 31 5.61 -1.61 -16.59
CA VAL A 31 6.61 -0.77 -15.92
C VAL A 31 6.88 -1.30 -14.52
N MET A 32 8.04 -1.90 -14.29
CA MET A 32 8.52 -2.24 -12.94
C MET A 32 9.20 -1.01 -12.31
N PHE A 33 8.67 -0.56 -11.18
CA PHE A 33 9.25 0.49 -10.35
C PHE A 33 9.86 -0.13 -9.08
N ASP A 34 11.06 0.31 -8.70
CA ASP A 34 11.59 0.08 -7.35
C ASP A 34 12.43 1.29 -6.89
N ILE A 35 12.77 1.36 -5.60
CA ILE A 35 13.75 2.33 -5.09
C ILE A 35 15.20 1.82 -5.27
N VAL A 36 15.39 0.50 -5.35
CA VAL A 36 16.70 -0.12 -5.61
C VAL A 36 17.00 -0.03 -7.11
N LYS A 37 18.11 0.62 -7.47
CA LYS A 37 18.61 0.67 -8.86
C LYS A 37 19.07 -0.71 -9.32
N GLY A 38 18.98 -0.99 -10.62
CA GLY A 38 19.40 -2.25 -11.23
C GLY A 38 18.32 -3.34 -11.17
N ILE A 39 17.73 -3.60 -9.99
CA ILE A 39 16.74 -4.68 -9.80
C ILE A 39 15.53 -4.60 -10.75
N PRO A 40 14.81 -3.46 -10.89
CA PRO A 40 13.68 -3.39 -11.83
C PRO A 40 14.15 -3.37 -13.28
N GLN A 41 15.35 -2.87 -13.58
CA GLN A 41 15.91 -2.87 -14.93
C GLN A 41 16.27 -4.29 -15.40
N GLY A 42 17.12 -4.99 -14.64
CA GLY A 42 17.57 -6.34 -14.97
C GLY A 42 16.40 -7.31 -15.15
N LYS A 43 15.44 -7.32 -14.21
CA LYS A 43 14.22 -8.16 -14.34
C LYS A 43 13.31 -7.76 -15.50
N SER A 44 13.34 -6.51 -15.96
CA SER A 44 12.54 -6.12 -17.14
C SER A 44 13.22 -6.55 -18.44
N LEU A 45 14.55 -6.57 -18.46
CA LEU A 45 15.34 -7.02 -19.60
C LEU A 45 15.27 -8.55 -19.72
N ASP A 46 15.53 -9.29 -18.64
CA ASP A 46 15.40 -10.75 -18.49
C ASP A 46 14.05 -11.28 -19.02
N ILE A 47 12.94 -10.65 -18.60
CA ILE A 47 11.59 -11.02 -19.07
C ILE A 47 11.30 -10.53 -20.50
N ALA A 48 11.98 -9.49 -21.00
CA ALA A 48 11.89 -9.11 -22.41
C ALA A 48 12.71 -10.07 -23.30
N GLU A 49 13.82 -10.60 -22.80
CA GLU A 49 14.69 -11.57 -23.49
C GLU A 49 14.04 -12.96 -23.58
N SER A 50 13.09 -13.32 -22.69
CA SER A 50 12.24 -14.51 -22.85
C SER A 50 11.06 -14.33 -23.82
N SER A 51 10.69 -13.08 -24.17
CA SER A 51 9.51 -12.82 -25.03
C SER A 51 9.55 -13.48 -26.42
N PRO A 52 10.70 -13.65 -27.12
CA PRO A 52 10.73 -14.37 -28.40
C PRO A 52 10.64 -15.89 -28.28
N ILE A 53 10.83 -16.44 -27.07
CA ILE A 53 10.72 -17.88 -26.76
C ILE A 53 9.25 -18.22 -26.46
N GLU A 54 8.61 -17.40 -25.62
CA GLU A 54 7.23 -17.60 -25.15
C GLU A 54 6.19 -16.97 -26.10
N GLY A 55 6.61 -16.17 -27.09
CA GLY A 55 5.78 -15.66 -28.18
C GLY A 55 4.82 -14.52 -27.78
N PHE A 56 5.17 -13.67 -26.80
CA PHE A 56 4.33 -12.55 -26.37
C PHE A 56 4.89 -11.18 -26.72
N ASP A 57 4.02 -10.19 -26.89
CA ASP A 57 4.39 -8.89 -27.46
C ASP A 57 4.11 -7.74 -26.47
N SER A 58 5.10 -7.41 -25.61
CA SER A 58 4.96 -6.47 -24.47
C SER A 58 6.22 -5.62 -24.24
N ASN A 59 6.06 -4.30 -24.08
CA ASN A 59 7.16 -3.42 -23.68
C ASN A 59 7.38 -3.52 -22.16
N LEU A 60 8.44 -4.22 -21.72
CA LEU A 60 8.86 -4.27 -20.31
C LEU A 60 9.93 -3.20 -20.01
N LYS A 61 9.73 -2.42 -18.93
CA LYS A 61 10.67 -1.36 -18.55
C LYS A 61 10.87 -1.20 -17.04
N GLY A 62 12.14 -1.22 -16.62
CA GLY A 62 12.54 -0.92 -15.25
C GLY A 62 12.75 0.57 -15.00
N ALA A 63 12.30 1.06 -13.84
CA ALA A 63 12.40 2.46 -13.45
C ALA A 63 12.60 2.66 -11.94
N ASN A 64 13.13 3.84 -11.58
CA ASN A 64 13.26 4.30 -10.19
C ASN A 64 12.58 5.67 -9.96
N SER A 65 11.62 6.05 -10.82
CA SER A 65 10.84 7.29 -10.72
C SER A 65 9.38 7.06 -11.12
N TYR A 66 8.44 7.63 -10.36
CA TYR A 66 6.99 7.52 -10.64
C TYR A 66 6.58 8.15 -11.98
N ALA A 67 7.40 9.02 -12.57
CA ALA A 67 7.16 9.51 -13.94
C ALA A 67 7.03 8.38 -14.97
N ALA A 68 7.68 7.22 -14.75
CA ALA A 68 7.56 6.06 -15.62
C ALA A 68 6.17 5.40 -15.55
N ILE A 69 5.47 5.45 -14.42
CA ILE A 69 4.12 4.88 -14.26
C ILE A 69 3.00 5.82 -14.79
N LYS A 70 3.37 6.95 -15.43
CA LYS A 70 2.41 7.89 -16.04
C LYS A 70 1.47 7.16 -16.99
N GLY A 71 0.17 7.37 -16.82
CA GLY A 71 -0.88 6.81 -17.67
C GLY A 71 -1.10 5.30 -17.54
N ALA A 72 -0.66 4.64 -16.46
CA ALA A 72 -0.99 3.24 -16.22
C ALA A 72 -2.51 3.04 -15.99
N ASP A 73 -3.07 1.96 -16.55
CA ASP A 73 -4.46 1.54 -16.38
C ASP A 73 -4.65 0.71 -15.11
N VAL A 74 -3.62 -0.06 -14.74
CA VAL A 74 -3.54 -0.84 -13.50
C VAL A 74 -2.24 -0.53 -12.78
N VAL A 75 -2.29 -0.39 -11.46
CA VAL A 75 -1.10 -0.33 -10.59
C VAL A 75 -1.18 -1.45 -9.56
N ILE A 76 -0.19 -2.35 -9.54
CA ILE A 76 -0.09 -3.41 -8.53
C ILE A 76 1.03 -3.06 -7.56
N VAL A 77 0.71 -2.96 -6.27
CA VAL A 77 1.62 -2.45 -5.24
C VAL A 77 2.08 -3.56 -4.31
N THR A 78 3.35 -3.95 -4.45
CA THR A 78 4.06 -4.91 -3.59
C THR A 78 5.10 -4.24 -2.69
N ALA A 79 5.46 -2.98 -2.97
CA ALA A 79 6.49 -2.24 -2.27
C ALA A 79 6.22 -2.12 -0.76
N GLY A 80 7.25 -2.38 0.04
CA GLY A 80 7.22 -2.40 1.49
C GLY A 80 8.31 -3.33 2.02
N VAL A 81 8.36 -3.51 3.35
CA VAL A 81 9.20 -4.52 3.99
C VAL A 81 8.36 -5.71 4.45
N ALA A 82 8.91 -6.91 4.33
CA ALA A 82 8.42 -8.07 5.06
C ALA A 82 8.80 -7.97 6.55
N ARG A 83 8.06 -8.64 7.43
CA ARG A 83 8.39 -8.70 8.86
C ARG A 83 9.70 -9.47 9.05
N LYS A 84 10.70 -8.83 9.64
CA LYS A 84 11.99 -9.46 9.99
C LYS A 84 11.97 -10.02 11.42
N PRO A 85 12.84 -10.98 11.77
CA PRO A 85 13.12 -11.32 13.16
C PRO A 85 13.43 -10.06 13.99
N GLY A 86 12.97 -10.02 15.24
CA GLY A 86 13.08 -8.84 16.12
C GLY A 86 12.15 -7.66 15.80
N MET A 87 11.52 -7.60 14.62
CA MET A 87 10.63 -6.49 14.25
C MET A 87 9.27 -6.58 14.98
N SER A 88 8.88 -5.50 15.67
CA SER A 88 7.57 -5.42 16.31
C SER A 88 6.45 -5.25 15.26
N ARG A 89 5.20 -5.41 15.70
CA ARG A 89 4.03 -5.15 14.86
C ARG A 89 3.97 -3.68 14.44
N ASP A 90 4.24 -2.77 15.37
CA ASP A 90 4.09 -1.33 15.15
C ASP A 90 5.21 -0.75 14.27
N ASP A 91 6.42 -1.31 14.30
CA ASP A 91 7.50 -0.96 13.36
C ASP A 91 7.10 -1.28 11.91
N LEU A 92 6.58 -2.49 11.68
CA LEU A 92 6.12 -2.93 10.37
C LEU A 92 4.96 -2.06 9.86
N LEU A 93 3.98 -1.75 10.74
CA LEU A 93 2.89 -0.82 10.42
C LEU A 93 3.45 0.57 10.06
N GLY A 94 4.39 1.10 10.84
CA GLY A 94 4.97 2.43 10.62
C GLY A 94 5.73 2.54 9.29
N ILE A 95 6.62 1.58 9.02
CA ILE A 95 7.40 1.53 7.78
C ILE A 95 6.48 1.41 6.56
N ASN A 96 5.60 0.40 6.55
CA ASN A 96 4.75 0.18 5.37
C ASN A 96 3.66 1.27 5.21
N THR A 97 3.22 1.92 6.29
CA THR A 97 2.40 3.15 6.19
C THR A 97 3.13 4.23 5.41
N ALA A 98 4.39 4.54 5.75
CA ALA A 98 5.16 5.57 5.07
C ALA A 98 5.41 5.22 3.59
N VAL A 99 5.64 3.93 3.28
CA VAL A 99 5.74 3.46 1.89
C VAL A 99 4.41 3.62 1.14
N MET A 100 3.27 3.25 1.73
CA MET A 100 1.95 3.45 1.11
C MET A 100 1.56 4.92 0.94
N GLU A 101 2.03 5.82 1.81
CA GLU A 101 1.86 7.27 1.61
C GLU A 101 2.68 7.80 0.42
N ALA A 102 3.94 7.39 0.30
CA ALA A 102 4.80 7.77 -0.83
C ALA A 102 4.32 7.17 -2.17
N VAL A 103 3.92 5.90 -2.18
CA VAL A 103 3.34 5.24 -3.37
C VAL A 103 2.01 5.87 -3.75
N GLY A 104 1.14 6.17 -2.77
CA GLY A 104 -0.15 6.79 -3.02
C GLY A 104 -0.03 8.15 -3.70
N GLU A 105 0.87 9.00 -3.21
CA GLU A 105 1.17 10.29 -3.85
C GLU A 105 1.77 10.12 -5.26
N GLY A 106 2.67 9.15 -5.45
CA GLY A 106 3.21 8.80 -6.78
C GLY A 106 2.13 8.39 -7.79
N ILE A 107 1.17 7.57 -7.37
CA ILE A 107 -0.02 7.19 -8.17
C ILE A 107 -0.88 8.42 -8.47
N ARG A 108 -1.17 9.25 -7.46
CA ARG A 108 -2.03 10.45 -7.59
C ARG A 108 -1.50 11.43 -8.64
N GLN A 109 -0.20 11.61 -8.71
CA GLN A 109 0.46 12.52 -9.65
C GLN A 109 0.52 11.98 -11.10
N ASN A 110 0.60 10.66 -11.28
CA ASN A 110 1.00 10.07 -12.57
C ASN A 110 -0.11 9.24 -13.26
N CYS A 111 -0.97 8.56 -12.51
CA CYS A 111 -2.01 7.68 -13.05
C CYS A 111 -3.33 7.74 -12.22
N PRO A 112 -3.95 8.92 -12.06
CA PRO A 112 -5.14 9.10 -11.20
C PRO A 112 -6.42 8.41 -11.68
N LYS A 113 -6.41 7.73 -12.83
CA LYS A 113 -7.53 6.95 -13.39
C LYS A 113 -7.38 5.42 -13.18
N ALA A 114 -6.21 4.98 -12.71
CA ALA A 114 -5.84 3.57 -12.63
C ALA A 114 -6.72 2.76 -11.66
N PHE A 115 -6.76 1.44 -11.89
CA PHE A 115 -7.20 0.47 -10.89
C PHE A 115 -6.00 -0.01 -10.06
N VAL A 116 -6.06 0.17 -8.74
CA VAL A 116 -4.93 -0.06 -7.83
C VAL A 116 -5.18 -1.33 -7.01
N ILE A 117 -4.26 -2.29 -7.11
CA ILE A 117 -4.28 -3.56 -6.39
C ILE A 117 -3.14 -3.57 -5.38
N CYS A 118 -3.45 -3.40 -4.10
CA CYS A 118 -2.49 -3.49 -3.00
C CYS A 118 -2.20 -4.97 -2.65
N ILE A 119 -0.94 -5.27 -2.34
CA ILE A 119 -0.45 -6.58 -1.84
C ILE A 119 0.39 -6.38 -0.57
N THR A 120 0.96 -5.19 -0.35
CA THR A 120 1.76 -4.84 0.82
C THR A 120 1.02 -5.11 2.14
N ASN A 121 1.68 -5.81 3.07
CA ASN A 121 1.07 -6.20 4.35
C ASN A 121 1.35 -5.20 5.49
N PRO A 122 0.48 -5.09 6.52
CA PRO A 122 -0.78 -5.83 6.71
C PRO A 122 -1.92 -5.33 5.80
N LEU A 123 -2.43 -6.23 4.96
CA LEU A 123 -3.14 -5.89 3.71
C LEU A 123 -4.32 -4.92 3.89
N ASP A 124 -5.33 -5.26 4.70
CA ASP A 124 -6.56 -4.48 4.87
C ASP A 124 -6.30 -3.04 5.38
N ALA A 125 -5.20 -2.84 6.11
CA ALA A 125 -4.80 -1.53 6.61
C ALA A 125 -3.93 -0.76 5.60
N MET A 126 -3.07 -1.47 4.84
CA MET A 126 -2.24 -0.85 3.79
C MET A 126 -3.07 -0.37 2.61
N VAL A 127 -4.08 -1.13 2.16
CA VAL A 127 -5.02 -0.66 1.12
C VAL A 127 -5.80 0.59 1.57
N TRP A 128 -6.17 0.67 2.85
CA TRP A 128 -6.81 1.85 3.43
C TRP A 128 -5.87 3.07 3.42
N VAL A 129 -4.60 2.92 3.84
CA VAL A 129 -3.61 4.01 3.76
C VAL A 129 -3.38 4.44 2.31
N LEU A 130 -3.24 3.48 1.40
CA LEU A 130 -2.98 3.72 -0.02
C LEU A 130 -4.13 4.48 -0.69
N GLN A 131 -5.39 4.15 -0.39
CA GLN A 131 -6.55 4.92 -0.87
C GLN A 131 -6.55 6.35 -0.29
N LYS A 132 -6.32 6.51 1.02
CA LYS A 132 -6.32 7.84 1.66
C LYS A 132 -5.18 8.74 1.15
N ALA A 133 -4.02 8.17 0.84
CA ALA A 133 -2.87 8.89 0.28
C ALA A 133 -3.08 9.25 -1.20
N SER A 134 -3.48 8.27 -2.02
CA SER A 134 -3.67 8.47 -3.47
C SER A 134 -4.91 9.29 -3.82
N ARG A 135 -5.92 9.31 -2.94
CA ARG A 135 -7.22 9.98 -3.11
C ARG A 135 -8.04 9.48 -4.33
N LEU A 136 -7.69 8.33 -4.89
CA LEU A 136 -8.49 7.69 -5.94
C LEU A 136 -9.87 7.28 -5.42
N PRO A 137 -10.88 7.14 -6.30
CA PRO A 137 -12.19 6.62 -5.94
C PRO A 137 -12.07 5.27 -5.23
N VAL A 138 -12.89 5.04 -4.19
CA VAL A 138 -12.80 3.83 -3.35
C VAL A 138 -13.11 2.53 -4.10
N ASN A 139 -13.83 2.59 -5.23
CA ASN A 139 -14.04 1.47 -6.14
C ASN A 139 -12.84 1.19 -7.08
N LYS A 140 -11.89 2.12 -7.17
CA LYS A 140 -10.67 2.01 -8.00
C LYS A 140 -9.44 1.56 -7.19
N VAL A 141 -9.58 1.26 -5.90
CA VAL A 141 -8.50 0.76 -5.04
C VAL A 141 -9.00 -0.48 -4.29
N VAL A 142 -8.24 -1.58 -4.33
CA VAL A 142 -8.55 -2.87 -3.68
C VAL A 142 -7.30 -3.53 -3.12
N GLY A 143 -7.46 -4.48 -2.19
CA GLY A 143 -6.38 -5.31 -1.68
C GLY A 143 -6.54 -6.77 -2.09
N MET A 144 -5.49 -7.37 -2.65
CA MET A 144 -5.46 -8.81 -2.94
C MET A 144 -5.16 -9.58 -1.65
N ALA A 145 -6.12 -10.39 -1.23
CA ALA A 145 -5.99 -11.37 -0.15
C ALA A 145 -6.92 -12.57 -0.39
N GLY A 146 -8.24 -12.32 -0.45
CA GLY A 146 -9.23 -13.37 -0.58
C GLY A 146 -9.06 -14.29 -1.80
N VAL A 147 -8.62 -13.79 -2.95
CA VAL A 147 -8.34 -14.63 -4.14
C VAL A 147 -7.22 -15.64 -3.88
N LEU A 148 -6.18 -15.26 -3.12
CA LEU A 148 -5.09 -16.16 -2.70
C LEU A 148 -5.58 -17.18 -1.67
N ASP A 149 -6.38 -16.75 -0.70
CA ASP A 149 -6.86 -17.64 0.37
C ASP A 149 -7.93 -18.61 -0.16
N ALA A 150 -8.78 -18.18 -1.08
CA ALA A 150 -9.66 -19.06 -1.85
C ALA A 150 -8.86 -20.04 -2.73
N ALA A 151 -7.77 -19.61 -3.36
CA ALA A 151 -6.92 -20.51 -4.15
C ALA A 151 -6.26 -21.61 -3.29
N ARG A 152 -5.79 -21.27 -2.08
CA ARG A 152 -5.31 -22.25 -1.08
C ARG A 152 -6.40 -23.24 -0.70
N PHE A 153 -7.59 -22.74 -0.34
CA PHE A 153 -8.70 -23.58 0.10
C PHE A 153 -9.15 -24.52 -1.01
N ARG A 154 -9.31 -24.03 -2.25
CA ARG A 154 -9.60 -24.85 -3.45
C ARG A 154 -8.59 -25.95 -3.66
N TYR A 155 -7.29 -25.63 -3.58
CA TYR A 155 -6.22 -26.62 -3.76
C TYR A 155 -6.27 -27.71 -2.68
N PHE A 156 -6.39 -27.34 -1.40
CA PHE A 156 -6.45 -28.32 -0.31
C PHE A 156 -7.72 -29.20 -0.35
N LEU A 157 -8.85 -28.66 -0.80
CA LEU A 157 -10.08 -29.42 -1.03
C LEU A 157 -9.93 -30.40 -2.22
N ALA A 158 -9.37 -29.92 -3.34
CA ALA A 158 -9.12 -30.72 -4.53
C ALA A 158 -8.16 -31.88 -4.25
N ASP A 159 -7.06 -31.62 -3.55
CA ASP A 159 -6.09 -32.64 -3.12
C ASP A 159 -6.70 -33.65 -2.14
N ALA A 160 -7.55 -33.20 -1.21
CA ALA A 160 -8.19 -34.10 -0.24
C ALA A 160 -9.26 -35.03 -0.86
N MET A 161 -10.00 -34.55 -1.88
CA MET A 161 -11.07 -35.30 -2.55
C MET A 161 -10.65 -35.89 -3.91
N LYS A 162 -9.40 -35.67 -4.35
CA LYS A 162 -8.81 -36.13 -5.61
C LYS A 162 -9.62 -35.76 -6.86
N VAL A 163 -10.03 -34.49 -6.92
CA VAL A 163 -10.76 -33.86 -8.04
C VAL A 163 -9.93 -32.74 -8.68
N SER A 164 -10.35 -32.24 -9.86
CA SER A 164 -9.69 -31.08 -10.48
C SER A 164 -9.87 -29.83 -9.61
N VAL A 165 -8.84 -28.98 -9.57
CA VAL A 165 -8.92 -27.65 -8.94
C VAL A 165 -9.91 -26.72 -9.63
N GLU A 166 -10.27 -27.00 -10.88
CA GLU A 166 -11.21 -26.19 -11.67
C GLU A 166 -12.64 -26.34 -11.17
N ASP A 167 -13.07 -27.56 -10.83
CA ASP A 167 -14.42 -27.89 -10.34
C ASP A 167 -14.69 -27.46 -8.89
N VAL A 168 -13.63 -27.11 -8.13
CA VAL A 168 -13.75 -26.65 -6.74
C VAL A 168 -13.95 -25.13 -6.70
N THR A 169 -15.01 -24.68 -6.04
CA THR A 169 -15.20 -23.27 -5.64
C THR A 169 -14.98 -23.13 -4.14
N ALA A 170 -14.24 -22.10 -3.71
CA ALA A 170 -14.09 -21.76 -2.31
C ALA A 170 -14.51 -20.31 -2.05
N PHE A 171 -15.22 -20.09 -0.95
CA PHE A 171 -15.78 -18.81 -0.56
C PHE A 171 -15.13 -18.31 0.74
N VAL A 172 -14.51 -17.13 0.71
CA VAL A 172 -13.80 -16.54 1.86
C VAL A 172 -14.14 -15.06 2.04
N LEU A 173 -14.23 -14.64 3.29
CA LEU A 173 -14.49 -13.26 3.73
C LEU A 173 -13.48 -12.82 4.80
N GLY A 174 -13.54 -11.56 5.22
CA GLY A 174 -12.71 -11.01 6.31
C GLY A 174 -11.32 -10.57 5.88
N GLY A 175 -10.47 -10.20 6.84
CA GLY A 175 -9.07 -9.90 6.59
C GLY A 175 -8.21 -11.13 6.33
N HIS A 176 -6.94 -10.92 5.98
CA HIS A 176 -6.01 -12.00 5.66
C HIS A 176 -5.59 -12.85 6.89
N GLY A 177 -5.11 -14.08 6.65
CA GLY A 177 -4.56 -14.99 7.69
C GLY A 177 -5.57 -15.38 8.76
N ASP A 178 -5.17 -15.34 10.03
CA ASP A 178 -5.98 -15.69 11.23
C ASP A 178 -7.40 -15.08 11.21
N THR A 179 -7.55 -13.92 10.58
CA THR A 179 -8.78 -13.12 10.56
C THR A 179 -9.74 -13.46 9.41
N MET A 180 -9.40 -14.40 8.52
CA MET A 180 -10.30 -14.80 7.43
C MET A 180 -11.53 -15.56 7.96
N VAL A 181 -12.55 -15.67 7.12
CA VAL A 181 -13.80 -16.37 7.41
C VAL A 181 -14.16 -17.23 6.19
N PRO A 182 -13.69 -18.49 6.14
CA PRO A 182 -14.05 -19.43 5.07
C PRO A 182 -15.49 -19.90 5.27
N SER A 183 -16.35 -19.70 4.27
CA SER A 183 -17.72 -20.20 4.28
C SER A 183 -17.75 -21.58 3.65
N VAL A 184 -17.73 -22.62 4.49
CA VAL A 184 -17.80 -24.02 4.03
C VAL A 184 -19.07 -24.31 3.23
N ARG A 185 -20.18 -23.64 3.56
CA ARG A 185 -21.51 -23.83 2.94
C ARG A 185 -21.71 -23.09 1.61
N TYR A 186 -20.86 -22.11 1.29
CA TYR A 186 -20.79 -21.51 -0.05
C TYR A 186 -19.54 -21.97 -0.83
N SER A 187 -18.79 -22.92 -0.28
CA SER A 187 -17.73 -23.63 -1.00
C SER A 187 -18.31 -24.95 -1.53
N THR A 188 -17.88 -25.38 -2.72
CA THR A 188 -18.50 -26.49 -3.45
C THR A 188 -17.50 -27.28 -4.28
N VAL A 189 -17.84 -28.52 -4.64
CA VAL A 189 -17.21 -29.27 -5.75
C VAL A 189 -18.30 -29.59 -6.77
N ALA A 190 -18.13 -29.20 -8.04
CA ALA A 190 -19.14 -29.36 -9.10
C ALA A 190 -20.54 -28.83 -8.70
N GLY A 191 -20.60 -27.79 -7.87
CA GLY A 191 -21.84 -27.22 -7.32
C GLY A 191 -22.36 -27.86 -6.01
N ILE A 192 -21.86 -29.04 -5.62
CA ILE A 192 -22.25 -29.73 -4.37
C ILE A 192 -21.58 -29.05 -3.16
N PRO A 193 -22.32 -28.55 -2.14
CA PRO A 193 -21.74 -27.91 -0.96
C PRO A 193 -20.86 -28.82 -0.10
N LEU A 194 -19.81 -28.28 0.52
CA LEU A 194 -18.94 -29.07 1.40
C LEU A 194 -19.67 -29.80 2.55
N PRO A 195 -20.69 -29.20 3.22
CA PRO A 195 -21.47 -29.91 4.24
C PRO A 195 -22.23 -31.14 3.71
N ASP A 196 -22.57 -31.16 2.43
CA ASP A 196 -23.24 -32.30 1.79
C ASP A 196 -22.23 -33.34 1.32
N LEU A 197 -21.07 -32.93 0.82
CA LEU A 197 -19.92 -33.82 0.56
C LEU A 197 -19.44 -34.56 1.82
N VAL A 198 -19.56 -33.93 3.00
CA VAL A 198 -19.32 -34.58 4.30
C VAL A 198 -20.38 -35.64 4.61
N LYS A 199 -21.67 -35.38 4.36
CA LYS A 199 -22.74 -36.40 4.50
C LYS A 199 -22.56 -37.56 3.51
N MET A 200 -22.13 -37.26 2.29
CA MET A 200 -21.80 -38.21 1.23
C MET A 200 -20.48 -38.97 1.49
N LYS A 201 -19.76 -38.67 2.59
CA LYS A 201 -18.50 -39.30 2.99
C LYS A 201 -17.33 -39.11 2.00
N TRP A 202 -17.42 -38.14 1.08
CA TRP A 202 -16.28 -37.73 0.23
C TRP A 202 -15.17 -37.06 1.04
N LEU A 203 -15.54 -36.46 2.18
CA LEU A 203 -14.63 -35.86 3.15
C LEU A 203 -15.19 -36.10 4.56
N THR A 204 -14.34 -36.14 5.59
CA THR A 204 -14.83 -36.15 6.99
C THR A 204 -14.90 -34.72 7.53
N GLN A 205 -15.79 -34.44 8.49
CA GLN A 205 -15.87 -33.13 9.12
C GLN A 205 -14.52 -32.71 9.72
N LYS A 206 -13.84 -33.62 10.44
CA LYS A 206 -12.47 -33.41 10.94
C LYS A 206 -11.52 -32.97 9.83
N LYS A 207 -11.57 -33.62 8.65
CA LYS A 207 -10.66 -33.26 7.55
C LYS A 207 -11.00 -31.92 6.91
N LEU A 208 -12.29 -31.56 6.83
CA LEU A 208 -12.74 -30.23 6.44
C LEU A 208 -12.22 -29.15 7.41
N ASP A 209 -12.30 -29.40 8.73
CA ASP A 209 -11.81 -28.48 9.76
C ASP A 209 -10.29 -28.31 9.72
N GLU A 210 -9.53 -29.40 9.52
CA GLU A 210 -8.09 -29.38 9.26
C GLU A 210 -7.73 -28.52 8.04
N ILE A 211 -8.49 -28.64 6.94
CA ILE A 211 -8.28 -27.87 5.71
C ILE A 211 -8.61 -26.38 5.91
N VAL A 212 -9.70 -26.08 6.63
CA VAL A 212 -10.08 -24.71 7.01
C VAL A 212 -8.99 -24.05 7.87
N GLN A 213 -8.39 -24.79 8.81
CA GLN A 213 -7.28 -24.28 9.60
C GLN A 213 -6.00 -24.12 8.77
N ARG A 214 -5.59 -25.12 7.98
CA ARG A 214 -4.43 -25.01 7.07
C ARG A 214 -4.57 -23.86 6.07
N THR A 215 -5.79 -23.51 5.66
CA THR A 215 -6.03 -22.33 4.80
C THR A 215 -5.64 -21.03 5.51
N ARG A 216 -5.92 -20.89 6.81
CA ARG A 216 -5.48 -19.74 7.64
C ARG A 216 -3.96 -19.71 7.77
N ASP A 217 -3.38 -20.87 8.06
CA ASP A 217 -1.95 -21.01 8.35
C ASP A 217 -1.08 -21.06 7.09
N GLY A 218 -1.65 -21.23 5.90
CA GLY A 218 -0.95 -21.38 4.61
C GLY A 218 -0.10 -20.18 4.19
N GLY A 219 -0.14 -19.07 4.92
CA GLY A 219 0.86 -18.00 4.86
C GLY A 219 2.14 -18.35 5.63
N ALA A 220 1.99 -18.84 6.87
CA ALA A 220 3.08 -19.27 7.73
C ALA A 220 3.71 -20.59 7.25
N GLU A 221 2.91 -21.54 6.74
CA GLU A 221 3.38 -22.81 6.17
C GLU A 221 4.46 -22.57 5.09
N ILE A 222 4.16 -21.71 4.10
CA ILE A 222 5.12 -21.39 3.03
C ILE A 222 6.33 -20.61 3.55
N VAL A 223 6.18 -19.76 4.58
CA VAL A 223 7.33 -19.07 5.21
C VAL A 223 8.25 -20.07 5.93
N GLY A 224 7.70 -21.06 6.63
CA GLY A 224 8.48 -22.11 7.28
C GLY A 224 9.24 -22.99 6.28
N LEU A 225 8.62 -23.30 5.14
CA LEU A 225 9.24 -24.08 4.06
C LEU A 225 10.33 -23.28 3.32
N LEU A 226 10.07 -22.03 2.92
CA LEU A 226 11.01 -21.19 2.17
C LEU A 226 12.14 -20.62 3.04
N LYS A 227 11.93 -20.47 4.36
CA LYS A 227 12.86 -19.94 5.38
C LYS A 227 13.26 -18.46 5.22
N THR A 228 13.58 -18.00 4.01
CA THR A 228 14.11 -16.66 3.70
C THR A 228 13.11 -15.75 2.98
N GLY A 229 11.88 -16.22 2.74
CA GLY A 229 10.84 -15.46 2.04
C GLY A 229 9.42 -15.95 2.32
N SER A 230 8.44 -15.20 1.83
CA SER A 230 7.02 -15.59 1.81
C SER A 230 6.60 -16.08 0.43
N ALA A 231 5.40 -16.65 0.31
CA ALA A 231 4.82 -17.05 -0.97
C ALA A 231 4.85 -15.90 -2.00
N PHE A 232 5.06 -16.23 -3.29
CA PHE A 232 5.05 -15.22 -4.37
C PHE A 232 4.31 -15.64 -5.65
N TYR A 233 4.40 -16.91 -6.08
CA TYR A 233 3.66 -17.41 -7.25
C TYR A 233 2.13 -17.26 -7.14
N ALA A 234 1.52 -17.82 -6.10
CA ALA A 234 0.07 -17.71 -5.90
C ALA A 234 -0.41 -16.26 -5.63
N PRO A 235 0.28 -15.43 -4.81
CA PRO A 235 -0.02 -14.00 -4.69
C PRO A 235 0.02 -13.23 -6.01
N ALA A 236 1.01 -13.50 -6.87
CA ALA A 236 1.11 -12.88 -8.18
C ALA A 236 -0.07 -13.31 -9.08
N SER A 237 -0.31 -14.62 -9.18
CA SER A 237 -1.42 -15.18 -9.97
C SER A 237 -2.79 -14.64 -9.55
N ALA A 238 -3.02 -14.50 -8.25
CA ALA A 238 -4.23 -13.92 -7.67
C ALA A 238 -4.42 -12.44 -8.08
N ALA A 239 -3.36 -11.62 -8.02
CA ALA A 239 -3.41 -10.23 -8.44
C ALA A 239 -3.54 -10.06 -9.96
N VAL A 240 -2.91 -10.93 -10.76
CA VAL A 240 -3.08 -10.95 -12.23
C VAL A 240 -4.53 -11.31 -12.60
N GLN A 241 -5.18 -12.23 -11.89
CA GLN A 241 -6.60 -12.54 -12.12
C GLN A 241 -7.52 -11.33 -11.83
N MET A 242 -7.22 -10.56 -10.78
CA MET A 242 -7.94 -9.30 -10.48
C MET A 242 -7.69 -8.23 -11.55
N ALA A 243 -6.44 -8.07 -12.00
CA ALA A 243 -6.07 -7.14 -13.06
C ALA A 243 -6.71 -7.50 -14.41
N GLU A 244 -6.71 -8.78 -14.79
CA GLU A 244 -7.36 -9.23 -16.03
C GLU A 244 -8.87 -9.00 -16.00
N SER A 245 -9.54 -9.23 -14.86
CA SER A 245 -10.99 -8.96 -14.76
C SER A 245 -11.33 -7.48 -14.95
N TYR A 246 -10.43 -6.59 -14.53
CA TYR A 246 -10.55 -5.16 -14.79
C TYR A 246 -10.27 -4.82 -16.27
N LEU A 247 -9.14 -5.28 -16.82
CA LEU A 247 -8.67 -4.93 -18.17
C LEU A 247 -9.52 -5.52 -19.30
N LYS A 248 -10.06 -6.74 -19.12
CA LYS A 248 -10.91 -7.44 -20.10
C LYS A 248 -12.40 -7.42 -19.71
N ASP A 249 -12.79 -6.46 -18.85
CA ASP A 249 -14.13 -6.24 -18.25
C ASP A 249 -14.93 -7.51 -17.87
N LYS A 250 -14.26 -8.55 -17.36
CA LYS A 250 -14.84 -9.90 -17.21
C LYS A 250 -15.94 -10.03 -16.14
N LYS A 251 -16.29 -8.93 -15.43
CA LYS A 251 -17.25 -8.88 -14.30
C LYS A 251 -17.07 -10.01 -13.27
N ARG A 252 -15.85 -10.54 -13.07
CA ARG A 252 -15.62 -11.71 -12.20
C ARG A 252 -16.04 -11.40 -10.77
N VAL A 253 -16.73 -12.36 -10.14
CA VAL A 253 -16.91 -12.38 -8.69
C VAL A 253 -15.60 -12.85 -8.06
N LEU A 254 -14.92 -11.95 -7.35
CA LEU A 254 -13.62 -12.20 -6.72
C LEU A 254 -13.61 -11.70 -5.25
N PRO A 255 -13.19 -12.54 -4.28
CA PRO A 255 -13.03 -12.10 -2.89
C PRO A 255 -11.77 -11.24 -2.74
N CYS A 256 -11.93 -9.95 -2.43
CA CYS A 256 -10.82 -9.02 -2.22
C CYS A 256 -11.14 -8.00 -1.12
N ALA A 257 -10.12 -7.37 -0.54
CA ALA A 257 -10.33 -6.27 0.40
C ALA A 257 -10.88 -5.05 -0.34
N ALA A 258 -12.14 -4.72 -0.11
CA ALA A 258 -12.87 -3.63 -0.77
C ALA A 258 -13.57 -2.73 0.25
N TYR A 259 -13.85 -1.48 -0.16
CA TYR A 259 -14.36 -0.44 0.74
C TYR A 259 -15.87 -0.53 0.93
N LEU A 260 -16.30 -0.79 2.17
CA LEU A 260 -17.71 -0.92 2.55
C LEU A 260 -18.28 0.42 3.01
N LYS A 261 -19.49 0.74 2.56
CA LYS A 261 -20.25 1.97 2.86
C LYS A 261 -21.46 1.70 3.77
N GLY A 262 -21.89 0.45 3.87
CA GLY A 262 -22.90 -0.07 4.80
C GLY A 262 -23.10 -1.59 4.72
N GLU A 263 -22.60 -2.21 3.66
CA GLU A 263 -22.67 -3.64 3.37
C GLU A 263 -22.09 -4.48 4.52
N TYR A 264 -22.71 -5.62 4.81
CA TYR A 264 -22.43 -6.47 5.97
C TYR A 264 -22.55 -5.75 7.33
N GLY A 265 -23.22 -4.59 7.37
CA GLY A 265 -23.26 -3.70 8.54
C GLY A 265 -21.94 -3.00 8.84
N VAL A 266 -21.05 -2.88 7.85
CA VAL A 266 -19.73 -2.25 7.97
C VAL A 266 -19.65 -1.01 7.09
N LYS A 267 -19.10 0.07 7.65
CA LYS A 267 -19.00 1.37 6.98
C LYS A 267 -17.61 1.98 7.14
N ASP A 268 -17.22 2.72 6.10
CA ASP A 268 -16.02 3.53 5.94
C ASP A 268 -14.66 2.78 6.02
N MET A 269 -14.65 1.47 5.75
CA MET A 269 -13.50 0.59 5.97
C MET A 269 -13.31 -0.45 4.85
N TYR A 270 -12.07 -0.89 4.64
CA TYR A 270 -11.75 -2.04 3.79
C TYR A 270 -11.92 -3.35 4.56
N VAL A 271 -12.54 -4.36 3.93
CA VAL A 271 -12.66 -5.75 4.43
C VAL A 271 -12.67 -6.69 3.22
N GLY A 272 -12.12 -7.90 3.34
CA GLY A 272 -12.32 -8.96 2.34
C GLY A 272 -13.79 -9.35 2.20
N VAL A 273 -14.34 -9.11 1.01
CA VAL A 273 -15.72 -9.43 0.61
C VAL A 273 -15.73 -9.88 -0.86
N PRO A 274 -16.78 -10.56 -1.36
CA PRO A 274 -16.87 -10.94 -2.76
C PRO A 274 -17.31 -9.71 -3.56
N THR A 275 -16.58 -9.41 -4.63
CA THR A 275 -16.79 -8.20 -5.45
C THR A 275 -16.95 -8.55 -6.90
N VAL A 276 -17.78 -7.80 -7.63
CA VAL A 276 -17.80 -7.82 -9.09
C VAL A 276 -16.73 -6.84 -9.59
N ILE A 277 -15.66 -7.34 -10.19
CA ILE A 277 -14.57 -6.52 -10.75
C ILE A 277 -14.72 -6.41 -12.27
N GLY A 278 -14.89 -5.18 -12.75
CA GLY A 278 -14.91 -4.82 -14.17
C GLY A 278 -14.15 -3.53 -14.45
N ALA A 279 -14.29 -2.94 -15.64
CA ALA A 279 -13.57 -1.74 -16.09
C ALA A 279 -13.83 -0.47 -15.24
N ARG A 280 -14.93 -0.44 -14.47
CA ARG A 280 -15.20 0.62 -13.48
C ARG A 280 -14.55 0.35 -12.11
N GLY A 281 -13.78 -0.73 -11.98
CA GLY A 281 -13.21 -1.24 -10.73
C GLY A 281 -14.18 -2.20 -10.04
N VAL A 282 -14.36 -2.05 -8.72
CA VAL A 282 -15.42 -2.72 -7.97
C VAL A 282 -16.77 -2.13 -8.35
N GLU A 283 -17.58 -2.89 -9.08
CA GLU A 283 -18.90 -2.45 -9.56
C GLU A 283 -20.04 -2.83 -8.60
N ARG A 284 -19.83 -3.86 -7.76
CA ARG A 284 -20.80 -4.37 -6.79
C ARG A 284 -20.07 -5.11 -5.66
N ILE A 285 -20.51 -4.91 -4.42
CA ILE A 285 -20.24 -5.84 -3.31
C ILE A 285 -21.35 -6.90 -3.31
N VAL A 286 -20.99 -8.18 -3.28
CA VAL A 286 -21.94 -9.28 -3.18
C VAL A 286 -22.16 -9.55 -1.69
N GLU A 287 -23.27 -9.04 -1.14
CA GLU A 287 -23.64 -9.28 0.25
C GLU A 287 -24.43 -10.58 0.39
N ILE A 288 -23.86 -11.56 1.11
CA ILE A 288 -24.52 -12.82 1.45
C ILE A 288 -25.09 -12.79 2.86
N LYS A 289 -26.25 -13.43 3.06
CA LYS A 289 -26.80 -13.69 4.40
C LYS A 289 -25.85 -14.61 5.18
N LEU A 290 -25.11 -14.05 6.15
CA LEU A 290 -24.24 -14.79 7.06
C LEU A 290 -25.03 -15.53 8.14
N ASP A 291 -24.63 -16.76 8.48
CA ASP A 291 -25.13 -17.48 9.65
C ASP A 291 -24.57 -16.91 10.97
N ALA A 292 -24.93 -17.51 12.11
CA ALA A 292 -24.51 -17.02 13.43
C ALA A 292 -22.99 -17.18 13.69
N GLY A 293 -22.38 -18.25 13.20
CA GLY A 293 -20.95 -18.52 13.34
C GLY A 293 -20.13 -17.61 12.44
N GLU A 294 -20.45 -17.59 11.14
CA GLU A 294 -19.83 -16.71 10.15
C GLU A 294 -19.90 -15.23 10.56
N ARG A 295 -21.08 -14.77 11.01
CA ARG A 295 -21.29 -13.38 11.47
C ARG A 295 -20.45 -13.04 12.71
N THR A 296 -20.22 -14.01 13.59
CA THR A 296 -19.36 -13.84 14.77
C THR A 296 -17.89 -13.77 14.36
N GLN A 297 -17.43 -14.67 13.48
CA GLN A 297 -16.08 -14.62 12.93
C GLN A 297 -15.83 -13.33 12.12
N PHE A 298 -16.78 -12.89 11.30
CA PHE A 298 -16.70 -11.66 10.51
C PHE A 298 -16.65 -10.42 11.42
N ARG A 299 -17.44 -10.37 12.51
CA ARG A 299 -17.34 -9.30 13.52
C ARG A 299 -15.97 -9.27 14.22
N LYS A 300 -15.37 -10.44 14.53
CA LYS A 300 -14.00 -10.54 15.05
C LYS A 300 -12.98 -9.99 14.04
N SER A 301 -13.11 -10.39 12.77
CA SER A 301 -12.27 -9.94 11.64
C SER A 301 -12.31 -8.42 11.46
N VAL A 302 -13.51 -7.86 11.31
CA VAL A 302 -13.78 -6.41 11.23
C VAL A 302 -13.18 -5.66 12.43
N SER A 303 -13.22 -6.24 13.62
CA SER A 303 -12.64 -5.64 14.83
C SER A 303 -11.11 -5.62 14.80
N ALA A 304 -10.46 -6.65 14.23
CA ALA A 304 -9.01 -6.69 14.05
C ALA A 304 -8.53 -5.62 13.03
N VAL A 305 -9.25 -5.42 11.93
CA VAL A 305 -8.96 -4.36 10.96
C VAL A 305 -9.15 -2.96 11.58
N LYS A 306 -10.22 -2.75 12.35
CA LYS A 306 -10.41 -1.51 13.15
C LYS A 306 -9.26 -1.28 14.14
N GLY A 307 -8.72 -2.34 14.73
CA GLY A 307 -7.52 -2.29 15.58
C GLY A 307 -6.27 -1.81 14.84
N LEU A 308 -6.01 -2.36 13.65
CA LEU A 308 -4.89 -1.95 12.78
C LEU A 308 -4.99 -0.46 12.38
N ILE A 309 -6.17 -0.01 11.93
CA ILE A 309 -6.36 1.40 11.51
C ILE A 309 -6.12 2.35 12.70
N ARG A 310 -6.67 2.05 13.88
CA ARG A 310 -6.41 2.82 15.11
C ARG A 310 -4.94 2.87 15.51
N ALA A 311 -4.17 1.80 15.26
CA ALA A 311 -2.73 1.79 15.50
C ALA A 311 -1.99 2.73 14.52
N ILE A 312 -2.32 2.67 13.22
CA ILE A 312 -1.78 3.58 12.20
C ILE A 312 -2.09 5.05 12.55
N GLU A 313 -3.32 5.36 12.96
CA GLU A 313 -3.71 6.71 13.38
C GLU A 313 -2.89 7.22 14.58
N LYS A 314 -2.65 6.37 15.59
CA LYS A 314 -1.78 6.68 16.73
C LYS A 314 -0.33 6.93 16.30
N ILE A 315 0.24 6.07 15.46
CA ILE A 315 1.61 6.20 14.92
C ILE A 315 1.75 7.53 14.16
N LYS A 316 0.81 7.83 13.27
CA LYS A 316 0.80 9.09 12.48
C LYS A 316 0.60 10.33 13.35
N ALA A 317 -0.23 10.26 14.40
CA ALA A 317 -0.39 11.34 15.36
C ALA A 317 0.89 11.58 16.19
N ALA A 318 1.59 10.50 16.60
CA ALA A 318 2.87 10.60 17.30
C ALA A 318 3.98 11.18 16.40
N ALA A 319 4.06 10.75 15.13
CA ALA A 319 4.98 11.31 14.15
C ALA A 319 4.75 12.81 13.94
N LYS A 320 3.49 13.25 13.76
CA LYS A 320 3.14 14.68 13.66
C LYS A 320 3.52 15.48 14.91
N LYS A 321 3.38 14.91 16.12
CA LYS A 321 3.82 15.56 17.37
C LYS A 321 5.34 15.68 17.47
N LYS A 322 6.12 14.70 16.96
CA LYS A 322 7.59 14.77 16.90
C LYS A 322 8.09 15.74 15.83
N ALA A 323 7.38 15.88 14.71
CA ALA A 323 7.73 16.77 13.61
C ALA A 323 7.27 18.23 13.81
N ALA A 324 6.37 18.50 14.77
CA ALA A 324 6.00 19.86 15.13
C ALA A 324 7.21 20.61 15.71
N PRO A 325 7.52 21.84 15.24
CA PRO A 325 8.64 22.59 15.78
C PRO A 325 8.44 22.82 17.28
N ALA A 326 9.47 22.49 18.08
CA ALA A 326 9.44 22.71 19.51
C ALA A 326 9.03 24.17 19.79
N LYS A 327 7.91 24.36 20.51
CA LYS A 327 7.42 25.71 20.86
C LYS A 327 8.58 26.48 21.47
N ARG A 328 9.07 27.53 20.77
CA ARG A 328 10.10 28.43 21.30
C ARG A 328 9.62 28.88 22.68
N ARG A 329 10.27 28.41 23.75
CA ARG A 329 10.09 29.02 25.08
C ARG A 329 10.38 30.50 24.89
N ALA A 330 9.44 31.36 25.26
CA ALA A 330 9.64 32.79 25.19
C ALA A 330 10.95 33.12 25.94
N PRO A 331 11.84 33.97 25.37
CA PRO A 331 13.10 34.28 26.03
C PRO A 331 12.78 34.82 27.43
N ALA A 332 13.38 34.22 28.45
CA ALA A 332 13.13 34.60 29.83
C ALA A 332 13.33 36.11 29.97
N ARG A 333 12.33 36.81 30.53
CA ARG A 333 12.38 38.28 30.69
C ARG A 333 13.68 38.64 31.41
N LYS A 334 14.62 39.26 30.68
CA LYS A 334 15.81 39.86 31.29
C LYS A 334 15.32 40.83 32.36
N LYS A 335 15.73 40.63 33.63
CA LYS A 335 15.42 41.58 34.70
C LYS A 335 15.92 42.97 34.27
N ALA A 336 15.08 43.99 34.44
CA ALA A 336 15.45 45.35 34.06
C ALA A 336 16.68 45.81 34.88
N PRO A 337 17.61 46.58 34.28
CA PRO A 337 18.73 47.15 35.03
C PRO A 337 18.21 48.09 36.12
N ALA A 338 18.89 48.13 37.27
CA ALA A 338 18.50 48.94 38.40
C ALA A 338 18.50 50.44 38.05
N LYS A 339 17.51 51.19 38.56
CA LYS A 339 17.37 52.64 38.34
C LYS A 339 18.59 53.38 38.92
N ARG A 340 19.42 53.99 38.07
CA ARG A 340 20.38 55.02 38.52
C ARG A 340 19.60 56.24 39.04
N LYS A 341 20.07 56.83 40.16
CA LYS A 341 19.50 58.07 40.71
C LYS A 341 19.72 59.24 39.73
N ALA A 342 18.79 60.18 39.70
CA ALA A 342 18.87 61.38 38.86
C ALA A 342 19.81 62.45 39.47
N PRO A 343 20.57 63.20 38.66
CA PRO A 343 21.34 64.36 39.11
C PRO A 343 20.44 65.59 39.31
N ALA A 344 20.88 66.53 40.14
CA ALA A 344 20.10 67.71 40.53
C ALA A 344 20.07 68.82 39.46
N ARG A 345 18.95 69.55 39.41
CA ARG A 345 18.86 70.93 38.90
C ARG A 345 19.42 71.88 39.99
N LYS A 346 19.89 73.12 39.75
CA LYS A 346 19.70 74.08 38.63
C LYS A 346 20.74 75.22 38.81
N LYS A 347 21.16 75.91 37.75
CA LYS A 347 21.31 77.39 37.68
C LYS A 347 21.60 77.86 36.24
N ALA A 348 21.47 79.16 35.98
CA ALA A 348 21.36 79.78 34.65
C ALA A 348 22.62 80.62 34.29
N PRO A 349 22.81 81.05 33.02
CA PRO A 349 24.13 81.39 32.47
C PRO A 349 24.52 82.88 32.53
N ALA A 350 25.78 83.17 32.23
CA ALA A 350 26.34 84.51 32.01
C ALA A 350 27.07 84.62 30.65
N LYS A 351 27.27 85.88 30.21
CA LYS A 351 27.55 86.42 28.86
C LYS A 351 28.74 85.84 28.04
N ARG A 352 28.72 86.15 26.73
CA ARG A 352 29.73 85.88 25.68
C ARG A 352 30.99 86.76 25.79
N THR A 353 32.12 86.25 25.26
CA THR A 353 33.12 86.96 24.43
C THR A 353 33.80 85.97 23.46
N ALA A 354 34.59 86.45 22.49
CA ALA A 354 35.27 85.70 21.41
C ALA A 354 36.72 86.25 21.23
N PRO A 355 37.64 85.75 20.35
CA PRO A 355 37.53 84.88 19.15
C PRO A 355 38.39 83.57 19.28
N ALA A 356 39.10 82.93 18.31
CA ALA A 356 39.55 83.27 16.95
C ALA A 356 40.00 82.08 16.03
N LYS A 357 40.48 82.47 14.84
CA LYS A 357 41.20 81.79 13.72
C LYS A 357 42.19 80.66 14.13
N LYS A 358 42.50 79.63 13.33
CA LYS A 358 42.93 79.61 11.89
C LYS A 358 42.69 78.26 11.16
N LYS A 359 42.65 78.30 9.81
CA LYS A 359 43.13 77.35 8.74
C LYS A 359 43.24 75.84 9.04
N ALA A 360 43.06 74.87 8.13
CA ALA A 360 42.65 74.71 6.71
C ALA A 360 42.86 73.20 6.35
N PRO A 361 42.43 72.65 5.19
CA PRO A 361 42.26 71.20 5.02
C PRO A 361 43.18 70.51 3.97
N ALA A 362 43.05 69.19 3.84
CA ALA A 362 43.52 68.40 2.69
C ALA A 362 42.45 67.38 2.22
N ARG A 363 42.45 67.02 0.93
CA ARG A 363 41.48 66.10 0.27
C ARG A 363 42.18 65.28 -0.83
N THR A 364 42.03 63.95 -0.80
CA THR A 364 42.27 63.02 -1.93
C THR A 364 41.27 61.87 -1.81
N LYS A 365 40.30 61.68 -2.72
CA LYS A 365 40.37 61.18 -4.12
C LYS A 365 40.71 59.68 -4.21
N ALA A 366 39.73 58.89 -4.68
CA ALA A 366 39.91 57.55 -5.25
C ALA A 366 40.29 57.66 -6.76
N PRO A 367 40.58 56.55 -7.50
CA PRO A 367 39.47 55.83 -8.15
C PRO A 367 39.70 54.32 -8.52
N ALA A 368 38.68 53.75 -9.20
CA ALA A 368 38.76 52.78 -10.30
C ALA A 368 38.65 51.26 -10.04
N LYS A 369 38.12 50.57 -11.08
CA LYS A 369 37.81 49.12 -11.17
C LYS A 369 38.83 48.41 -12.07
N ARG A 370 38.92 47.07 -12.01
CA ARG A 370 39.41 46.26 -13.13
C ARG A 370 38.59 44.96 -13.31
N LYS A 371 38.63 44.38 -14.53
CA LYS A 371 37.82 43.24 -14.99
C LYS A 371 38.53 41.88 -14.82
N ALA A 372 37.73 40.82 -14.90
CA ALA A 372 38.12 39.42 -14.91
C ALA A 372 39.04 38.99 -16.09
N ARG A 373 39.59 37.77 -15.99
CA ARG A 373 40.17 36.99 -17.08
C ARG A 373 39.85 35.50 -16.88
N ARG A 374 39.51 34.85 -18.00
CA ARG A 374 39.41 33.40 -18.25
C ARG A 374 38.63 32.59 -17.21
#